data_AF-A0A9D0DGF5-F1
#
_entry.id   AF-A0A9D0DGF5-F1
#
_cell.length_a   1.000
_cell.length_b   1.000
_cell.length_c   1.000
_cell.angle_alpha   90.00
_cell.angle_beta   90.00
_cell.angle_gamma   90.00
#
_symmetry.space_group_name_H-M   'P 1'
#
loop_
_entity.id
_entity.type
_entity.pdbx_description
1 polymer ?
#
loop_
_entity_poly.entity_id
_entity_poly.type
_entity_poly.pdbx_seq_one_letter_code
_entity_poly.pdbx_strand_id
1 'polypeptide(L)'
;MKRFCSTLCLLIAVVCAGFLGGCTGAKTYGSVKFVSTPAGAEVINLKDDTNMGMTPVLVTWEGNEEKPEYVTVEFRKTGYQEKITSFYVNKRHDTREEAASAAQPITVELKKRKN
;
A
#
# COMPACT_ATOMS: atom_id res chain seq x y z
N MET A 1 -38.55 -13.18 -51.33
CA MET A 1 -37.65 -12.21 -50.69
C MET A 1 -37.70 -12.47 -49.18
N LYS A 2 -36.78 -13.31 -48.69
CA LYS A 2 -35.64 -12.90 -47.85
C LYS A 2 -36.14 -12.35 -46.50
N ARG A 3 -36.62 -13.18 -45.55
CA ARG A 3 -35.83 -13.88 -44.50
C ARG A 3 -34.66 -13.08 -43.88
N PHE A 4 -34.66 -11.75 -44.01
CA PHE A 4 -33.55 -10.88 -43.57
C PHE A 4 -33.85 -10.08 -42.30
N CYS A 5 -35.10 -10.07 -41.83
CA CYS A 5 -35.50 -9.30 -40.65
C CYS A 5 -35.30 -10.06 -39.32
N SER A 6 -35.35 -11.40 -39.35
CA SER A 6 -35.36 -12.21 -38.11
C SER A 6 -33.97 -12.57 -37.57
N THR A 7 -32.92 -12.49 -38.38
CA THR A 7 -31.55 -12.88 -37.99
C THR A 7 -30.72 -11.70 -37.46
N LEU A 8 -31.15 -10.46 -37.70
CA LEU A 8 -30.42 -9.26 -37.28
C LEU A 8 -30.62 -8.97 -35.77
N CYS A 9 -31.78 -9.34 -35.20
CA CYS A 9 -32.05 -9.15 -33.78
C CYS A 9 -31.28 -10.10 -32.86
N LEU A 10 -30.86 -11.27 -33.37
CA LEU A 10 -30.17 -12.29 -32.56
C LEU A 10 -28.67 -12.05 -32.40
N LEU A 11 -28.06 -11.22 -33.26
CA LEU A 11 -26.64 -10.87 -33.18
C LEU A 11 -26.35 -9.73 -32.20
N ILE A 12 -27.35 -8.91 -31.85
CA ILE A 12 -27.17 -7.79 -30.93
C ILE A 12 -27.17 -8.26 -29.46
N ALA A 13 -27.86 -9.36 -29.14
CA ALA A 13 -27.92 -9.90 -27.78
C ALA A 13 -26.59 -10.54 -27.29
N VAL A 14 -25.72 -10.95 -28.21
CA VAL A 14 -24.43 -11.61 -27.85
C VAL A 14 -23.33 -10.59 -27.53
N VAL A 15 -23.43 -9.35 -28.05
CA VAL A 15 -22.40 -8.32 -27.81
C VAL A 15 -22.55 -7.66 -26.42
N CYS A 16 -23.75 -7.66 -25.82
CA CYS A 16 -23.98 -7.09 -24.50
C CYS A 16 -23.56 -7.99 -23.32
N ALA A 17 -23.24 -9.27 -23.54
CA ALA A 17 -22.88 -10.21 -22.48
C ALA A 17 -21.39 -10.16 -22.08
N GLY A 18 -20.54 -9.44 -22.84
CA GLY A 18 -19.08 -9.41 -22.64
C GLY A 18 -18.56 -8.36 -21.63
N PHE A 19 -19.41 -7.45 -21.16
CA PHE A 19 -19.01 -6.33 -20.29
C PHE A 19 -19.39 -6.52 -18.81
N LEU A 20 -19.59 -7.76 -18.37
CA LEU A 20 -19.59 -8.11 -16.94
C LEU A 20 -18.18 -8.49 -16.46
N GLY A 21 -17.16 -7.79 -16.97
CA GLY A 21 -15.84 -7.77 -16.35
C GLY A 21 -16.01 -7.17 -14.96
N GLY A 22 -16.15 -8.03 -13.96
CA GLY A 22 -16.38 -7.64 -12.59
C GLY A 22 -15.40 -6.55 -12.16
N CYS A 23 -15.89 -5.59 -11.39
CA CYS A 23 -15.05 -4.68 -10.62
C CYS A 23 -14.21 -5.50 -9.62
N THR A 24 -13.17 -6.18 -10.09
CA THR A 24 -12.02 -6.46 -9.24
C THR A 24 -11.40 -5.10 -9.00
N GLY A 25 -11.65 -4.52 -7.82
CA GLY A 25 -11.13 -3.21 -7.45
C GLY A 25 -9.66 -3.12 -7.83
N ALA A 26 -9.30 -2.09 -8.59
CA ALA A 26 -7.93 -1.92 -9.07
C ALA A 26 -6.98 -1.96 -7.88
N LYS A 27 -5.88 -2.72 -8.01
CA LYS A 27 -4.86 -2.76 -6.97
C LYS A 27 -4.20 -1.39 -6.88
N THR A 28 -4.13 -0.85 -5.68
CA THR A 28 -3.51 0.43 -5.39
C THR A 28 -2.35 0.24 -4.44
N TYR A 29 -1.34 1.10 -4.58
CA TYR A 29 -0.09 0.99 -3.85
C TYR A 29 0.26 2.31 -3.16
N GLY A 30 0.89 2.18 -1.99
CA GLY A 30 1.45 3.30 -1.25
C GLY A 30 2.73 2.84 -0.55
N SER A 31 3.78 3.65 -0.61
CA SER A 31 5.05 3.32 0.03
C SER A 31 5.46 4.34 1.08
N VAL A 32 6.14 3.84 2.09
CA VAL A 32 6.76 4.64 3.15
C VAL A 32 8.25 4.29 3.22
N LYS A 33 9.08 5.32 3.39
CA LYS A 33 10.49 5.17 3.70
C LYS A 33 10.72 5.53 5.17
N PHE A 34 11.01 4.53 5.99
CA PHE A 34 11.35 4.72 7.39
C PHE A 34 12.81 5.09 7.52
N VAL A 35 13.08 6.17 8.27
CA VAL A 35 14.43 6.65 8.55
C VAL A 35 14.53 6.93 10.04
N SER A 36 15.62 6.51 10.67
CA SER A 36 15.90 6.87 12.06
C SER A 36 17.29 7.46 12.21
N THR A 37 17.42 8.32 13.21
CA THR A 37 18.70 8.86 13.67
C THR A 37 18.92 8.38 15.11
N PRO A 38 19.88 7.46 15.39
CA PRO A 38 20.77 6.81 14.43
C PRO A 38 20.07 5.73 13.60
N ALA A 39 20.66 5.40 12.45
CA ALA A 39 20.19 4.33 11.56
C ALA A 39 20.30 2.94 12.21
N GLY A 40 19.67 1.93 11.60
CA GLY A 40 19.65 0.55 12.07
C GLY A 40 18.75 0.38 13.28
N ALA A 41 17.59 1.01 13.27
CA ALA A 41 16.49 0.71 14.17
C ALA A 41 15.54 -0.27 13.50
N GLU A 42 15.11 -1.30 14.21
CA GLU A 42 14.04 -2.20 13.76
C GLU A 42 12.72 -1.44 13.71
N VAL A 43 11.92 -1.69 12.67
CA VAL A 43 10.59 -1.12 12.50
C VAL A 43 9.57 -2.23 12.64
N ILE A 44 8.69 -2.14 13.63
CA ILE A 44 7.71 -3.18 13.96
C ILE A 44 6.31 -2.61 13.78
N ASN A 45 5.46 -3.33 13.05
CA ASN A 45 4.04 -3.03 12.97
C ASN A 45 3.33 -3.39 14.28
N LEU A 46 2.70 -2.44 14.97
CA LEU A 46 2.00 -2.75 16.21
C LEU A 46 0.61 -3.40 15.99
N LYS A 47 0.14 -3.48 14.74
CA LYS A 47 -1.12 -4.17 14.42
C LYS A 47 -0.98 -5.69 14.48
N ASP A 48 0.16 -6.23 14.05
CA ASP A 48 0.38 -7.67 13.84
C ASP A 48 1.78 -8.15 14.26
N ASP A 49 2.56 -7.31 14.95
CA ASP A 49 3.94 -7.56 15.39
C ASP A 49 4.91 -7.93 14.25
N THR A 50 4.57 -7.62 13.00
CA THR A 50 5.46 -7.89 11.85
C THR A 50 6.69 -6.98 11.89
N ASN A 51 7.87 -7.58 11.79
CA ASN A 51 9.12 -6.85 11.56
C ASN A 51 9.21 -6.42 10.09
N MET A 52 9.19 -5.11 9.85
CA MET A 52 9.26 -4.53 8.51
C MET A 52 10.69 -4.30 7.99
N GLY A 53 11.71 -4.58 8.82
CA GLY A 53 13.13 -4.40 8.51
C GLY A 53 13.82 -3.37 9.40
N MET A 54 15.03 -2.95 8.99
CA MET A 54 15.87 -2.00 9.72
C MET A 54 16.04 -0.70 8.95
N THR A 55 15.95 0.44 9.64
CA THR A 55 16.11 1.76 9.01
C THR A 55 17.52 1.98 8.43
N PRO A 56 17.66 2.67 7.29
CA PRO A 56 16.59 3.11 6.41
C PRO A 56 15.95 1.96 5.62
N VAL A 57 14.62 1.85 5.63
CA VAL A 57 13.89 0.78 4.92
C VAL A 57 12.67 1.33 4.18
N LEU A 58 12.42 0.82 2.98
CA LEU A 58 11.26 1.13 2.15
C LEU A 58 10.25 -0.02 2.23
N VAL A 59 9.01 0.31 2.57
CA VAL A 59 7.92 -0.65 2.69
C VAL A 59 6.77 -0.19 1.81
N THR A 60 6.15 -1.11 1.09
CA THR A 60 5.03 -0.82 0.19
C THR A 60 3.82 -1.66 0.57
N TRP A 61 2.69 -0.98 0.74
CA TRP A 61 1.39 -1.57 0.98
C TRP A 61 0.64 -1.72 -0.33
N GLU A 62 -0.11 -2.80 -0.42
CA GLU A 62 -1.07 -3.08 -1.49
C GLU A 62 -2.49 -2.98 -0.90
N GLY A 63 -3.43 -2.45 -1.69
CA GLY A 63 -4.84 -2.42 -1.36
C GLY A 63 -5.68 -2.61 -2.62
N ASN A 64 -6.98 -2.82 -2.46
CA ASN A 64 -7.93 -2.93 -3.58
C ASN A 64 -8.81 -1.69 -3.71
N GLU A 65 -8.51 -0.64 -2.93
CA GLU A 65 -9.25 0.61 -2.86
C GLU A 65 -8.25 1.74 -2.54
N GLU A 66 -8.47 2.94 -3.07
CA GLU A 66 -7.68 4.15 -2.77
C GLU A 66 -7.96 4.72 -1.36
N LYS A 67 -8.16 3.86 -0.37
CA LYS A 67 -8.37 4.27 1.01
C LYS A 67 -7.03 4.37 1.75
N PRO A 68 -6.75 5.49 2.43
CA PRO A 68 -5.61 5.60 3.31
C PRO A 68 -5.67 4.55 4.42
N GLU A 69 -4.53 3.94 4.74
CA GLU A 69 -4.42 2.95 5.81
C GLU A 69 -3.72 3.57 7.02
N TYR A 70 -4.37 3.54 8.19
CA TYR A 70 -3.75 4.00 9.44
C TYR A 70 -2.81 2.93 9.98
N VAL A 71 -1.54 3.29 10.14
CA VAL A 71 -0.48 2.37 10.58
C VAL A 71 0.19 2.97 11.82
N THR A 72 0.43 2.12 12.81
CA THR A 72 1.23 2.44 14.00
C THR A 72 2.44 1.53 14.02
N VAL A 73 3.62 2.13 14.08
CA VAL A 73 4.89 1.38 14.16
C VAL A 73 5.66 1.76 15.41
N GLU A 74 6.49 0.83 15.85
CA GLU A 74 7.48 1.03 16.88
C GLU A 74 8.89 0.91 16.29
N PHE A 75 9.76 1.86 16.63
CA PHE A 75 11.18 1.81 16.32
C PHE A 75 11.95 1.31 17.53
N ARG A 76 12.69 0.21 17.37
CA ARG A 76 13.52 -0.40 18.41
C ARG A 76 15.00 -0.36 18.04
N LYS A 77 15.84 0.06 18.98
CA LYS A 77 17.30 0.02 18.82
C LYS A 77 17.99 -0.13 20.17
N THR A 78 18.92 -1.09 20.29
CA THR A 78 19.69 -1.34 21.51
C THR A 78 20.41 -0.07 21.99
N GLY A 79 20.25 0.26 23.28
CA GLY A 79 20.81 1.47 23.88
C GLY A 79 19.97 2.75 23.70
N TYR A 80 18.82 2.65 23.03
CA TYR A 80 17.90 3.76 22.78
C TYR A 80 16.52 3.49 23.41
N GLN A 81 15.77 4.56 23.63
CA GLN A 81 14.36 4.48 23.98
C GLN A 81 13.56 4.08 22.74
N GLU A 82 12.57 3.21 22.94
CA GLU A 82 11.60 2.85 21.91
C GLU A 82 10.80 4.10 21.52
N LYS A 83 10.44 4.18 20.24
CA LYS A 83 9.66 5.30 19.71
C LYS A 83 8.49 4.76 18.91
N ILE A 84 7.28 5.05 19.38
CA ILE A 84 6.05 4.74 18.65
C ILE A 84 5.68 5.94 17.78
N THR A 85 5.23 5.69 16.56
CA THR A 85 4.76 6.71 15.62
C THR A 85 3.59 6.15 14.81
N SER A 86 2.58 6.98 14.57
CA SER A 86 1.42 6.63 13.74
C SER A 86 1.28 7.58 12.57
N PHE A 87 0.83 7.06 11.44
CA PHE A 87 0.64 7.82 10.19
C PHE A 87 -0.39 7.12 9.30
N TYR A 88 -0.83 7.82 8.26
CA TYR A 88 -1.64 7.24 7.19
C TYR A 88 -0.75 6.91 5.99
N VAL A 89 -0.89 5.71 5.44
CA VAL A 89 -0.30 5.31 4.16
C VAL A 89 -1.32 5.58 3.06
N ASN A 90 -0.99 6.50 2.15
CA ASN A 90 -1.84 6.82 1.01
C ASN A 90 -1.58 5.85 -0.15
N LYS A 91 -2.52 4.94 -0.40
CA LYS A 91 -2.46 3.94 -1.49
C LYS A 91 -3.11 4.50 -2.76
N ARG A 92 -2.40 5.38 -3.47
CA ARG A 92 -2.92 6.18 -4.59
C ARG A 92 -2.20 5.94 -5.93
N HIS A 93 -1.30 4.96 -5.97
CA HIS A 93 -0.50 4.66 -7.15
C HIS A 93 -0.93 3.34 -7.77
N ASP A 94 -0.83 3.24 -9.09
CA ASP A 94 -1.26 2.06 -9.85
C ASP A 94 -0.20 0.95 -9.84
N THR A 95 1.06 1.30 -9.57
CA THR A 95 2.19 0.36 -9.55
C THR A 95 3.02 0.47 -8.26
N ARG A 96 3.72 -0.61 -7.94
CA ARG A 96 4.63 -0.67 -6.77
C ARG A 96 5.82 0.26 -6.96
N GLU A 97 6.31 0.38 -8.19
CA GLU A 97 7.46 1.19 -8.61
C GLU A 97 7.18 2.69 -8.48
N GLU A 98 5.99 3.12 -8.92
CA GLU A 98 5.54 4.51 -8.73
C GLU A 98 5.39 4.84 -7.24
N ALA A 99 4.74 3.96 -6.48
CA ALA A 99 4.59 4.13 -5.04
C ALA A 99 5.95 4.25 -4.35
N ALA A 100 6.91 3.39 -4.71
CA ALA A 100 8.27 3.41 -4.15
C ALA A 100 9.02 4.70 -4.51
N SER A 101 8.88 5.20 -5.74
CA SER A 101 9.50 6.46 -6.18
C SER A 101 8.90 7.68 -5.48
N ALA A 102 7.62 7.61 -5.12
CA ALA A 102 6.88 8.64 -4.40
C ALA A 102 6.76 8.37 -2.89
N ALA A 103 7.63 7.54 -2.32
CA ALA A 103 7.49 7.07 -0.94
C ALA A 103 7.49 8.22 0.08
N GLN A 104 6.51 8.22 0.99
CA GLN A 104 6.44 9.20 2.08
C GLN A 104 7.55 8.93 3.10
N PRO A 105 8.37 9.93 3.48
CA PRO A 105 9.38 9.75 4.52
C PRO A 105 8.73 9.76 5.91
N ILE A 106 9.08 8.79 6.74
CA ILE A 106 8.78 8.75 8.18
C ILE A 106 10.11 8.77 8.92
N THR A 107 10.49 9.94 9.42
CA THR A 107 11.77 10.17 10.07
C THR A 107 11.59 10.29 11.58
N VAL A 108 12.38 9.54 12.35
CA VAL A 108 12.39 9.61 13.82
C VAL A 108 13.79 9.83 14.38
N GLU A 109 13.88 10.63 15.43
CA GLU A 109 15.10 10.74 16.24
C GLU A 109 14.95 9.87 17.48
N LEU A 110 15.89 8.95 17.68
CA LEU A 110 15.92 8.06 18.82
C LEU A 110 16.75 8.68 19.94
N LYS A 111 16.15 8.75 21.13
CA LYS A 111 16.83 9.23 22.33
C LYS A 111 17.60 8.08 22.95
N LYS A 112 18.86 8.33 23.32
CA LYS A 112 19.63 7.36 24.11
C LYS A 112 18.88 7.08 25.42
N ARG A 113 18.83 5.80 25.80
CA ARG A 113 18.30 5.40 27.09
C ARG A 113 19.25 5.95 28.16
N LYS A 114 18.71 6.68 29.13
CA LYS A 114 19.49 7.05 30.32
C LYS A 114 19.59 5.79 31.19
N ASN A 115 20.82 5.43 31.55
CA ASN A 115 21.08 4.43 32.58
C ASN A 115 20.74 5.00 33.95
#